data_AF-A0A7W0C9W2-F1
#
_entry.id   AF-A0A7W0C9W2-F1
#
_cell.length_a   1.000
_cell.length_b   1.000
_cell.length_c   1.000
_cell.angle_alpha   90.00
_cell.angle_beta   90.00
_cell.angle_gamma   90.00
#
_symmetry.space_group_name_H-M   'P 1'
#
loop_
_entity.id
_entity.type
_entity.pdbx_description
1 polymer ?
#
loop_
_entity_poly.entity_id
_entity_poly.type
_entity_poly.pdbx_seq_one_letter_code
_entity_poly.pdbx_strand_id
1 'polypeptide(L)'
;MAKKISELTQLSKVTGLDFVEVSEDTDGGGTTYATRKWAPGSMANQDANQPVCIALSTDPPDPDPGQAVEWLSDGTQTGDAGDKMMKINVGGTVKTITLVDYSAQ
;
A
#
# COMPACT_ATOMS: atom_id res chain seq x y z
N MET A 1 27.34 15.06 -8.14
CA MET A 1 26.14 14.20 -8.21
C MET A 1 26.47 12.72 -8.45
N ALA A 2 27.22 12.35 -9.49
CA ALA A 2 27.47 10.93 -9.83
C ALA A 2 28.14 10.09 -8.72
N LYS A 3 29.09 10.66 -7.96
CA LYS A 3 29.78 9.96 -6.86
C LYS A 3 28.84 9.58 -5.70
N LYS A 4 27.83 10.42 -5.46
CA LYS A 4 26.88 10.34 -4.34
C LYS A 4 25.79 9.28 -4.59
N ILE A 5 25.37 9.10 -5.84
CA ILE A 5 24.43 8.05 -6.27
C ILE A 5 25.08 6.65 -6.18
N SER A 6 26.39 6.57 -6.44
CA SER A 6 27.15 5.31 -6.35
C SER A 6 27.26 4.78 -4.92
N GLU A 7 27.51 5.65 -3.94
CA GLU A 7 27.57 5.29 -2.51
C GLU A 7 26.18 4.87 -1.97
N LEU A 8 25.11 5.55 -2.40
CA LEU A 8 23.73 5.20 -2.05
C LEU A 8 23.28 3.84 -2.63
N THR A 9 23.75 3.51 -3.84
CA THR A 9 23.49 2.20 -4.48
C THR A 9 24.24 1.06 -3.77
N GLN A 10 25.39 1.35 -3.14
CA GLN A 10 26.08 0.36 -2.30
C GLN A 10 25.37 0.17 -0.96
N LEU A 11 24.86 1.25 -0.35
CA LEU A 11 24.12 1.20 0.90
C LEU A 11 22.81 0.39 0.79
N SER A 12 22.04 0.55 -0.30
CA SER A 12 20.81 -0.25 -0.51
C SER A 12 21.09 -1.75 -0.62
N LYS A 13 22.19 -2.13 -1.29
CA LYS A 13 22.63 -3.53 -1.44
C LYS A 13 23.11 -4.17 -0.13
N VAL A 14 23.68 -3.38 0.78
CA VAL A 14 24.22 -3.86 2.08
C VAL A 14 23.13 -3.92 3.15
N THR A 15 22.10 -3.07 3.06
CA THR A 15 21.08 -2.90 4.11
C THR A 15 19.72 -3.53 3.77
N GLY A 16 19.51 -3.98 2.53
CA GLY A 16 18.24 -4.57 2.08
C GLY A 16 17.10 -3.56 2.02
N LEU A 17 17.42 -2.29 1.76
CA LEU A 17 16.43 -1.22 1.63
C LEU A 17 15.86 -1.21 0.21
N ASP A 18 14.54 -1.38 0.09
CA ASP A 18 13.83 -1.38 -1.19
C ASP A 18 13.69 0.04 -1.78
N PHE A 19 13.63 1.08 -0.92
CA PHE A 19 13.50 2.47 -1.34
C PHE A 19 14.30 3.41 -0.44
N VAL A 20 14.97 4.38 -1.05
CA VAL A 20 15.70 5.47 -0.37
C VAL A 20 15.14 6.79 -0.87
N GLU A 21 14.40 7.49 -0.03
CA GLU A 21 13.99 8.87 -0.30
C GLU A 21 15.14 9.82 0.06
N VAL A 22 15.44 10.76 -0.84
CA VAL A 22 16.47 11.79 -0.63
C VAL A 22 15.77 13.13 -0.61
N SER A 23 15.62 13.71 0.58
CA SER A 23 15.25 15.13 0.70
C SER A 23 16.51 15.99 0.75
N GLU A 24 16.51 17.08 0.00
CA GLU A 24 17.54 18.12 0.10
C GLU A 24 16.98 19.25 0.97
N ASP A 25 17.43 19.31 2.22
CA ASP A 25 17.13 20.44 3.08
C ASP A 25 18.11 21.58 2.76
N THR A 26 17.57 22.75 2.38
CA THR A 26 18.34 23.91 1.91
C THR A 26 18.34 25.04 2.93
N ASP A 27 18.35 24.69 4.21
CA ASP A 27 18.50 25.65 5.31
C ASP A 27 19.97 26.08 5.50
N GLY A 28 20.54 26.71 4.47
CA GLY A 28 21.65 27.67 4.55
C GLY A 28 23.01 27.23 5.14
N GLY A 29 23.19 26.00 5.59
CA GLY A 29 24.39 25.59 6.36
C GLY A 29 25.02 24.25 6.00
N GLY A 30 24.45 23.50 5.07
CA GLY A 30 24.97 22.21 4.62
C GLY A 30 23.85 21.18 4.41
N THR A 31 24.03 20.31 3.42
CA THR A 31 23.04 19.30 3.08
C THR A 31 23.07 18.17 4.10
N THR A 32 22.01 18.03 4.90
CA THR A 32 21.81 16.90 5.81
C THR A 32 21.10 15.77 5.06
N TYR A 33 21.65 14.55 5.05
CA TYR A 33 21.01 13.37 4.45
C TYR A 33 20.38 12.51 5.54
N ALA A 34 19.06 12.42 5.57
CA ALA A 34 18.36 11.50 6.47
C ALA A 34 17.96 10.24 5.69
N THR A 35 18.37 9.07 6.16
CA THR A 35 17.85 7.79 5.67
C THR A 35 16.81 7.27 6.67
N ARG A 36 15.57 7.07 6.21
CA ARG A 36 14.51 6.47 7.03
C ARG A 36 14.38 4.99 6.66
N LYS A 37 14.59 4.10 7.64
CA LYS A 37 14.35 2.67 7.48
C LYS A 37 12.86 2.39 7.56
N TRP A 38 12.27 1.89 6.48
CA TRP A 38 10.90 1.38 6.47
C TRP A 38 10.93 -0.14 6.58
N ALA A 39 10.10 -0.71 7.47
CA ALA A 39 9.92 -2.16 7.54
C ALA A 39 9.01 -2.64 6.37
N PRO A 40 9.18 -3.87 5.85
CA PRO A 40 8.28 -4.41 4.84
C PRO A 40 6.83 -4.38 5.34
N GLY A 41 5.92 -3.75 4.60
CA GLY A 41 4.51 -3.56 4.99
C GLY A 41 4.20 -2.27 5.79
N SER A 42 5.20 -1.44 6.09
CA SER A 42 5.06 -0.20 6.86
C SER A 42 4.64 1.01 6.01
N MET A 43 3.62 0.88 5.14
CA MET A 43 2.96 2.08 4.58
C MET A 43 1.97 2.73 5.55
N ALA A 44 2.10 2.46 6.86
CA ALA A 44 1.37 3.18 7.89
C ALA A 44 2.02 4.56 8.08
N ASN A 45 1.34 5.53 7.48
CA ASN A 45 1.47 6.97 7.60
C ASN A 45 2.03 7.46 8.97
N GLN A 46 3.19 8.13 8.94
CA GLN A 46 3.89 8.60 10.15
C GLN A 46 3.47 10.00 10.62
N ASP A 47 2.45 10.61 10.01
CA ASP A 47 1.78 11.76 10.60
C ASP A 47 0.28 11.46 10.76
N ALA A 48 -0.32 11.96 11.83
CA ALA A 48 -1.72 11.70 12.15
C ALA A 48 -2.70 12.51 11.27
N ASN A 49 -2.23 13.09 10.15
CA ASN A 49 -2.99 14.07 9.37
C ASN A 49 -2.76 14.01 7.84
N GLN A 50 -1.91 13.12 7.31
CA GLN A 50 -1.93 12.79 5.89
C GLN A 50 -3.11 11.86 5.60
N PRO A 51 -3.76 11.97 4.42
CA PRO A 51 -4.70 10.97 3.97
C PRO A 51 -3.99 9.61 3.87
N VAL A 52 -4.50 8.60 4.56
CA VAL A 52 -4.06 7.22 4.34
C VAL A 52 -4.48 6.85 2.93
N CYS A 53 -3.51 6.61 2.04
CA CYS A 53 -3.80 6.07 0.72
C CYS A 53 -4.30 4.62 0.90
N ILE A 54 -5.59 4.41 0.70
CA ILE A 54 -6.18 3.09 0.84
C ILE A 54 -5.95 2.32 -0.46
N ALA A 55 -5.34 1.14 -0.36
CA ALA A 55 -5.08 0.31 -1.53
C ALA A 55 -6.38 -0.33 -2.03
N LEU A 56 -6.71 -0.05 -3.29
CA LEU A 56 -7.81 -0.70 -4.01
C LEU A 56 -7.32 -1.99 -4.69
N SER A 57 -8.23 -2.93 -4.91
CA SER A 57 -7.94 -4.21 -5.55
C SER A 57 -9.11 -4.68 -6.41
N THR A 58 -8.77 -5.42 -7.46
CA THR A 58 -9.73 -6.22 -8.22
C THR A 58 -10.25 -7.39 -7.37
N ASP A 59 -11.28 -8.08 -7.86
CA ASP A 59 -11.86 -9.24 -7.17
C ASP A 59 -10.77 -10.28 -6.83
N PRO A 60 -10.60 -10.66 -5.56
CA PRO A 60 -9.68 -11.71 -5.18
C PRO A 60 -10.21 -13.09 -5.60
N PRO A 61 -9.33 -14.10 -5.69
CA PRO A 61 -9.76 -15.49 -5.87
C PRO A 61 -10.78 -15.94 -4.81
N ASP A 62 -11.55 -16.97 -5.13
CA ASP A 62 -12.51 -17.53 -4.19
C ASP A 62 -11.78 -18.09 -2.95
N PRO A 63 -12.25 -17.77 -1.73
CA PRO A 63 -11.65 -18.30 -0.51
C PRO A 63 -12.00 -19.79 -0.34
N ASP A 64 -11.19 -20.52 0.43
CA ASP A 64 -11.47 -21.93 0.75
C ASP A 64 -12.80 -22.07 1.53
N PRO A 65 -13.45 -23.24 1.51
CA PRO A 65 -14.66 -23.48 2.30
C PRO A 65 -14.47 -23.17 3.79
N GLY A 66 -15.39 -22.38 4.35
CA GLY A 66 -15.33 -21.88 5.72
C GLY A 66 -14.56 -20.58 5.90
N GLN A 67 -14.04 -20.00 4.82
CA GLN A 67 -13.28 -18.75 4.85
C GLN A 67 -14.00 -17.61 4.13
N ALA A 68 -13.50 -16.39 4.39
CA ALA A 68 -13.93 -15.18 3.72
C ALA A 68 -12.74 -14.26 3.44
N VAL A 69 -12.90 -13.39 2.45
CA VAL A 69 -11.98 -12.30 2.12
C VAL A 69 -12.77 -11.01 1.98
N GLU A 70 -12.23 -9.92 2.52
CA GLU A 70 -12.75 -8.57 2.31
C GLU A 70 -11.72 -7.71 1.57
N TRP A 71 -12.18 -6.84 0.68
CA TRP A 71 -11.32 -5.91 -0.04
C TRP A 71 -12.05 -4.59 -0.31
N LEU A 72 -11.29 -3.59 -0.76
CA LEU A 72 -11.87 -2.37 -1.34
C LEU A 72 -11.73 -2.48 -2.85
N SER A 73 -12.85 -2.40 -3.57
CA SER A 73 -12.89 -2.59 -5.01
C SER A 73 -12.13 -1.47 -5.73
N ASP A 74 -11.42 -1.82 -6.80
CA ASP A 74 -10.84 -0.88 -7.75
C ASP A 74 -11.78 -0.53 -8.91
N GLY A 75 -13.00 -1.05 -8.90
CA GLY A 75 -14.02 -0.83 -9.95
C GLY A 75 -13.74 -1.55 -11.26
N THR A 76 -12.73 -2.43 -11.31
CA THR A 76 -12.42 -3.19 -12.54
C THR A 76 -13.26 -4.45 -12.71
N GLN A 77 -13.84 -4.97 -11.63
CA GLN A 77 -14.69 -6.16 -11.61
C GLN A 77 -15.99 -5.93 -10.83
N THR A 78 -16.16 -6.53 -9.64
CA THR A 78 -17.41 -6.42 -8.87
C THR A 78 -17.37 -5.19 -7.96
N GLY A 79 -18.49 -4.48 -7.89
CA GLY A 79 -18.60 -3.22 -7.16
C GLY A 79 -17.86 -2.08 -7.86
N ASP A 80 -18.12 -0.87 -7.43
CA ASP A 80 -17.48 0.33 -7.93
C ASP A 80 -16.21 0.67 -7.13
N ALA A 81 -15.34 1.48 -7.72
CA ALA A 81 -14.08 1.86 -7.09
C ALA A 81 -14.31 2.52 -5.73
N GLY A 82 -13.77 1.92 -4.67
CA GLY A 82 -13.95 2.36 -3.29
C GLY A 82 -15.01 1.58 -2.50
N ASP A 83 -15.82 0.74 -3.13
CA ASP A 83 -16.77 -0.12 -2.43
C ASP A 83 -16.04 -1.09 -1.50
N LYS A 84 -16.58 -1.29 -0.29
CA LYS A 84 -16.12 -2.35 0.61
C LYS A 84 -16.84 -3.63 0.24
N MET A 85 -16.09 -4.61 -0.24
CA MET A 85 -16.59 -5.87 -0.76
C MET A 85 -16.20 -7.03 0.16
N MET A 86 -16.98 -8.10 0.10
CA MET A 86 -16.68 -9.36 0.77
C MET A 86 -17.04 -10.55 -0.12
N LYS A 87 -16.22 -11.59 -0.05
CA LYS A 87 -16.50 -12.89 -0.62
C LYS A 87 -16.40 -13.93 0.49
N ILE A 88 -17.41 -14.80 0.59
CA ILE A 88 -17.48 -15.86 1.59
C ILE A 88 -17.80 -17.19 0.93
N ASN A 89 -17.12 -18.26 1.37
CA ASN A 89 -17.38 -19.62 0.92
C ASN A 89 -17.93 -20.45 2.08
N VAL A 90 -19.20 -20.83 2.01
CA VAL A 90 -19.84 -21.71 3.00
C VAL A 90 -20.26 -23.00 2.33
N GLY A 91 -19.65 -24.11 2.73
CA GLY A 91 -19.98 -25.44 2.21
C GLY A 91 -19.77 -25.57 0.69
N GLY A 92 -18.80 -24.86 0.12
CA GLY A 92 -18.49 -24.87 -1.32
C GLY A 92 -19.32 -23.89 -2.15
N THR A 93 -20.26 -23.16 -1.54
CA THR A 93 -20.99 -22.09 -2.21
C THR A 93 -20.33 -20.76 -1.92
N VAL A 94 -19.87 -20.10 -2.99
CA VAL A 94 -19.27 -18.77 -2.92
C VAL A 94 -20.37 -17.71 -3.09
N LYS A 95 -20.34 -16.69 -2.23
CA LYS A 95 -21.14 -15.47 -2.39
C LYS A 95 -20.22 -14.25 -2.35
N THR A 96 -20.43 -13.34 -3.30
CA THR A 96 -19.84 -12.00 -3.30
C THR A 96 -20.92 -10.99 -2.93
N ILE A 97 -20.61 -10.08 -2.02
CA ILE A 97 -21.52 -9.04 -1.52
C ILE A 97 -20.80 -7.69 -1.37
N THR A 98 -21.55 -6.61 -1.53
CA THR A 98 -21.13 -5.25 -1.13
C THR A 98 -21.52 -5.01 0.32
N LEU A 99 -20.54 -4.73 1.18
CA LEU A 99 -20.75 -4.37 2.59
C LEU A 99 -21.00 -2.87 2.77
N VAL A 100 -20.28 -2.05 2.02
CA VAL A 100 -20.47 -0.59 1.95
C VAL A 100 -20.34 -0.17 0.49
N ASP A 101 -21.34 0.55 0.02
CA ASP A 101 -21.45 1.03 -1.35
C ASP A 101 -21.15 2.54 -1.37
N TYR A 102 -20.13 2.94 -2.11
CA TYR A 102 -19.69 4.32 -2.33
C TYR A 102 -19.98 4.81 -3.76
N SER A 103 -20.65 4.00 -4.59
CA SER A 103 -20.88 4.25 -6.02
C SER A 103 -21.75 5.48 -6.35
N ALA A 104 -22.29 6.18 -5.35
CA ALA A 104 -23.07 7.40 -5.56
C ALA A 104 -22.85 8.40 -4.41
N GLN A 105 -22.09 9.46 -4.71
CA GLN A 105 -22.19 10.75 -4.02
C GLN A 105 -22.60 11.81 -5.05
#